data_AF-A0A7G9GI59-F1
#
_entry.id   AF-A0A7G9GI59-F1
#
_cell.length_a   1.000
_cell.length_b   1.000
_cell.length_c   1.000
_cell.angle_alpha   90.00
_cell.angle_beta   90.00
_cell.angle_gamma   90.00
#
_symmetry.space_group_name_H-M   'P 1'
#
loop_
_entity.id
_entity.type
_entity.pdbx_description
1 polymer ?
#
loop_
_entity_poly.entity_id
_entity_poly.type
_entity_poly.pdbx_seq_one_letter_code
_entity_poly.pdbx_strand_id
1 'polypeptide(L)'
;MLSADQQRELAQFILKGDISGIPYQTIFRGKYSIPQKSNHPLTEARAGDLYFCLDHRLVTIREQPIELTVKEFEIFSLLILNPKRVFTYEMLMDLVWEEDYTYYSRKAVNNHVSNLRRKLKIAPDLPDYVKSVYGIGYKFEG
;
A
#
# COMPACT_ATOMS: atom_id res chain seq x y z
N MET A 1 23.30 -14.20 -23.45
CA MET A 1 22.89 -14.77 -22.15
C MET A 1 24.13 -14.91 -21.28
N LEU A 2 24.01 -14.74 -19.96
CA LEU A 2 25.14 -14.85 -19.02
C LEU A 2 25.66 -16.29 -18.96
N SER A 3 26.97 -16.46 -18.79
CA SER A 3 27.56 -17.79 -18.63
C SER A 3 27.20 -18.39 -17.26
N ALA A 4 27.31 -19.72 -17.13
CA ALA A 4 27.03 -20.42 -15.88
C ALA A 4 27.92 -19.97 -14.71
N ASP A 5 29.10 -19.43 -15.02
CA ASP A 5 30.03 -18.92 -14.02
C ASP A 5 29.65 -17.49 -13.60
N GLN A 6 29.20 -16.65 -14.54
CA GLN A 6 28.63 -15.34 -14.24
C GLN A 6 27.35 -15.44 -13.43
N GLN A 7 26.50 -16.44 -13.69
CA GLN A 7 25.29 -16.68 -12.88
C GLN A 7 25.61 -17.12 -11.45
N ARG A 8 26.66 -17.94 -11.27
CA ARG A 8 27.11 -18.38 -9.94
C ARG A 8 27.73 -17.24 -9.14
N GLU A 9 28.54 -16.41 -9.79
CA GLU A 9 29.14 -15.23 -9.17
C GLU A 9 28.06 -14.21 -8.75
N LEU A 10 27.07 -13.97 -9.61
CA LEU A 10 25.92 -13.11 -9.30
C LEU A 10 25.08 -13.65 -8.12
N ALA A 11 24.83 -14.96 -8.08
CA ALA A 11 24.09 -15.59 -6.99
C ALA A 11 24.83 -15.48 -5.65
N GLN A 12 26.16 -15.67 -5.64
CA GLN A 12 26.97 -15.50 -4.42
C GLN A 12 27.00 -14.04 -3.95
N PHE A 13 27.00 -13.09 -4.88
CA PHE A 13 26.96 -11.67 -4.56
C PHE A 13 25.63 -11.25 -3.91
N ILE A 14 24.50 -11.70 -4.47
CA ILE A 14 23.17 -11.44 -3.91
C ILE A 14 23.02 -12.07 -2.51
N LEU A 15 23.51 -13.29 -2.32
CA LEU A 15 23.44 -14.00 -1.04
C LEU A 15 24.29 -13.34 0.06
N LYS A 16 25.39 -12.66 -0.29
CA LYS A 16 26.22 -11.91 0.66
C LYS A 16 25.65 -10.54 1.01
N GLY A 17 24.62 -10.06 0.30
CA GLY A 17 23.96 -8.79 0.57
C GLY A 17 24.83 -7.55 0.41
N ASP A 18 26.01 -7.69 -0.21
CA ASP A 18 27.00 -6.62 -0.33
C ASP A 18 26.82 -5.84 -1.63
N ILE A 19 25.71 -5.10 -1.72
CA ILE A 19 25.37 -4.28 -2.90
C ILE A 19 26.12 -2.92 -2.87
N SER A 20 27.09 -2.75 -1.97
CA SER A 20 27.78 -1.48 -1.71
C SER A 20 28.67 -1.00 -2.86
N GLY A 21 28.97 -1.88 -3.83
CA GLY A 21 29.86 -1.60 -4.95
C GLY A 21 29.21 -1.39 -6.32
N ILE A 22 27.88 -1.44 -6.46
CA ILE A 22 27.24 -1.23 -7.77
C ILE A 22 26.97 0.26 -8.00
N PRO A 23 27.55 0.91 -9.04
CA PRO A 23 27.35 2.32 -9.31
C PRO A 23 25.98 2.54 -9.99
N TYR A 24 24.88 2.40 -9.25
CA TYR A 24 23.54 2.79 -9.73
C TYR A 24 23.31 4.32 -9.71
N GLN A 25 24.33 5.11 -9.38
CA GLN A 25 24.15 6.53 -9.06
C GLN A 25 24.14 7.51 -10.24
N THR A 26 24.26 7.08 -11.50
CA THR A 26 24.45 8.06 -12.61
C THR A 26 23.20 8.36 -13.47
N ILE A 27 22.02 7.77 -13.22
CA ILE A 27 20.83 8.08 -14.04
C ILE A 27 19.78 8.96 -13.33
N PHE A 28 19.86 9.19 -12.02
CA PHE A 28 18.82 9.95 -11.31
C PHE A 28 19.36 11.22 -10.64
N ARG A 29 19.30 12.34 -11.37
CA ARG A 29 19.48 13.70 -10.84
C ARG A 29 18.26 14.10 -10.01
N GLY A 30 18.13 13.52 -8.82
CA GLY A 30 17.10 13.86 -7.85
C GLY A 30 17.55 13.42 -6.47
N LYS A 31 17.52 14.33 -5.48
CA LYS A 31 17.92 14.06 -4.10
C LYS A 31 16.95 13.06 -3.45
N TYR A 32 17.15 11.77 -3.69
CA TYR A 32 16.50 10.71 -2.93
C TYR A 32 17.47 10.23 -1.87
N SER A 33 17.25 10.67 -0.63
CA SER A 33 17.80 10.01 0.54
C SER A 33 17.34 8.56 0.49
N ILE A 34 18.27 7.61 0.40
CA ILE A 34 17.97 6.19 0.58
C ILE A 34 17.40 6.07 2.00
N PRO A 35 16.13 5.69 2.20
CA PRO A 35 15.58 5.51 3.54
C PRO A 35 16.41 4.44 4.25
N GLN A 36 16.88 4.76 5.46
CA GLN A 36 17.48 3.78 6.37
C GLN A 36 16.57 2.54 6.41
N LYS A 37 17.16 1.36 6.22
CA LYS A 37 16.51 0.05 6.28
C LYS A 37 15.58 0.00 7.50
N SER A 38 14.28 0.20 7.28
CA SER A 38 13.28 -0.05 8.30
C SER A 38 13.16 -1.56 8.43
N ASN A 39 13.37 -2.11 9.61
CA ASN A 39 13.08 -3.52 9.93
C ASN A 39 11.57 -3.87 9.85
N HIS A 40 10.74 -3.00 9.29
CA HIS A 40 9.37 -3.31 8.99
C HIS A 40 9.31 -4.06 7.66
N PRO A 41 8.64 -5.22 7.61
CA PRO A 41 8.29 -5.86 6.35
C PRO A 41 7.70 -4.83 5.39
N LEU A 42 7.98 -4.95 4.09
CA LEU A 42 7.38 -4.10 3.05
C LEU A 42 5.84 -4.19 2.98
N THR A 43 5.25 -5.04 3.82
CA THR A 43 3.85 -5.41 3.92
C THR A 43 3.14 -4.81 5.15
N GLU A 44 3.84 -4.05 6.00
CA GLU A 44 3.27 -3.40 7.19
C GLU A 44 3.23 -1.87 7.09
N ALA A 45 2.22 -1.26 7.72
CA ALA A 45 2.10 0.18 7.84
C ALA A 45 1.55 0.60 9.21
N ARG A 46 1.98 1.77 9.69
CA ARG A 46 1.52 2.40 10.95
C ARG A 46 1.19 3.86 10.73
N ALA A 47 0.07 4.32 11.32
CA ALA A 47 -0.35 5.72 11.31
C ALA A 47 -1.11 6.04 12.61
N GLY A 48 -0.46 6.73 13.54
CA GLY A 48 -1.03 6.97 14.87
C GLY A 48 -1.42 5.67 15.56
N ASP A 49 -2.70 5.57 15.95
CA ASP A 49 -3.29 4.39 16.62
C ASP A 49 -3.54 3.21 15.67
N LEU A 50 -3.39 3.39 14.36
CA LEU A 50 -3.68 2.39 13.34
C LEU A 50 -2.45 1.56 12.98
N TYR A 51 -2.65 0.24 12.94
CA TYR A 51 -1.69 -0.73 12.43
C TYR A 51 -2.32 -1.56 11.30
N PHE A 52 -1.54 -1.83 10.27
CA PHE A 52 -1.91 -2.61 9.10
C PHE A 52 -0.82 -3.62 8.79
N CYS A 53 -1.22 -4.85 8.45
CA CYS A 53 -0.36 -5.92 7.97
C CYS A 53 -1.03 -6.64 6.80
N LEU A 54 -0.40 -6.56 5.62
CA LEU A 54 -0.92 -7.16 4.39
C LEU A 54 -0.93 -8.68 4.47
N ASP A 55 0.18 -9.29 4.89
CA ASP A 55 0.37 -10.74 4.89
C ASP A 55 -0.60 -11.46 5.82
N HIS A 56 -0.93 -10.83 6.95
CA HIS A 56 -1.90 -11.36 7.92
C HIS A 56 -3.34 -10.90 7.63
N ARG A 57 -3.55 -10.12 6.56
CA ARG A 57 -4.82 -9.45 6.25
C ARG A 57 -5.44 -8.75 7.47
N LEU A 58 -4.60 -8.08 8.27
CA LEU A 58 -4.95 -7.57 9.60
C LEU A 58 -4.93 -6.04 9.62
N VAL A 59 -5.98 -5.46 10.19
CA VAL A 59 -6.06 -4.05 10.55
C VAL A 59 -6.43 -3.95 12.02
N THR A 60 -5.69 -3.18 12.79
CA THR A 60 -6.04 -2.86 14.19
C THR A 60 -6.01 -1.36 14.43
N ILE A 61 -6.87 -0.90 15.34
CA ILE A 61 -6.83 0.47 15.87
C ILE A 61 -6.85 0.36 17.39
N ARG A 62 -5.85 0.94 18.07
CA ARG A 62 -5.68 0.78 19.53
C ARG A 62 -5.69 -0.69 19.94
N GLU A 63 -4.96 -1.51 19.18
CA GLU A 63 -4.86 -2.97 19.37
C GLU A 63 -6.17 -3.75 19.17
N GLN A 64 -7.28 -3.09 18.83
CA GLN A 64 -8.55 -3.75 18.52
C GLN A 64 -8.62 -4.12 17.03
N PRO A 65 -8.85 -5.40 16.68
CA PRO A 65 -9.04 -5.82 15.29
C PRO A 65 -10.25 -5.15 14.64
N ILE A 66 -10.09 -4.68 13.41
CA ILE A 66 -11.14 -4.10 12.60
C ILE A 66 -11.51 -5.07 11.48
N GLU A 67 -12.72 -5.63 11.54
CA GLU A 67 -13.19 -6.58 10.54
C GLU A 67 -13.58 -5.88 9.23
N LEU A 68 -12.74 -6.03 8.22
CA LEU A 68 -12.98 -5.53 6.86
C LEU A 68 -13.45 -6.68 5.95
N THR A 69 -14.38 -6.37 5.04
CA THR A 69 -14.70 -7.28 3.93
C THR A 69 -13.51 -7.37 2.97
N VAL A 70 -13.55 -8.35 2.07
CA VAL A 70 -12.52 -8.57 1.04
C VAL A 70 -12.19 -7.26 0.30
N LYS A 71 -13.23 -6.62 -0.26
CA LYS A 71 -13.08 -5.39 -1.07
C LYS A 71 -12.72 -4.16 -0.25
N GLU A 72 -13.21 -4.04 0.99
CA GLU A 72 -12.79 -2.95 1.89
C GLU A 72 -11.31 -3.05 2.24
N PHE A 73 -10.83 -4.27 2.50
CA PHE A 73 -9.42 -4.51 2.79
C PHE A 73 -8.53 -4.23 1.58
N GLU A 74 -8.92 -4.67 0.38
CA GLU A 74 -8.19 -4.42 -0.87
C GLU A 74 -8.11 -2.93 -1.21
N ILE A 75 -9.21 -2.18 -1.06
CA ILE A 75 -9.18 -0.73 -1.22
C ILE A 75 -8.24 -0.12 -0.17
N PHE A 76 -8.36 -0.52 1.09
CA PHE A 76 -7.56 0.07 2.15
C PHE A 76 -6.07 -0.21 1.99
N SER A 77 -5.68 -1.42 1.57
CA SER A 77 -4.29 -1.81 1.36
C SER A 77 -3.64 -0.94 0.28
N LEU A 78 -4.32 -0.70 -0.85
CA LEU A 78 -3.84 0.20 -1.90
C LEU A 78 -3.57 1.60 -1.35
N LEU A 79 -4.50 2.14 -0.56
CA LEU A 79 -4.40 3.50 -0.01
C LEU A 79 -3.29 3.60 1.04
N ILE A 80 -3.27 2.73 2.06
CA ILE A 80 -2.35 2.85 3.20
C ILE A 80 -0.90 2.53 2.83
N LEU A 81 -0.67 1.60 1.91
CA LEU A 81 0.67 1.28 1.41
C LEU A 81 1.21 2.37 0.47
N ASN A 82 0.37 3.31 0.03
CA ASN A 82 0.74 4.43 -0.83
C ASN A 82 0.24 5.76 -0.24
N PRO A 83 0.75 6.19 0.94
CA PRO A 83 0.25 7.37 1.63
C PRO A 83 0.35 8.62 0.75
N LYS A 84 -0.64 9.51 0.86
CA LYS A 84 -0.78 10.75 0.06
C LYS A 84 -1.04 10.56 -1.45
N ARG A 85 -0.87 9.35 -2.00
CA ARG A 85 -1.23 9.06 -3.40
C ARG A 85 -2.74 9.07 -3.56
N VAL A 86 -3.22 9.71 -4.62
CA VAL A 86 -4.62 9.67 -5.03
C VAL A 86 -4.83 8.47 -5.95
N PHE A 87 -5.77 7.60 -5.59
CA PHE A 87 -6.28 6.55 -6.46
C PHE A 87 -7.61 7.01 -7.04
N THR A 88 -7.71 7.05 -8.37
CA THR A 88 -8.96 7.43 -9.03
C THR A 88 -10.00 6.32 -8.90
N TYR A 89 -11.26 6.64 -9.18
CA TYR A 89 -12.32 5.62 -9.20
C TYR A 89 -12.03 4.50 -10.19
N GLU A 90 -11.50 4.86 -11.35
CA GLU A 90 -11.15 3.95 -12.43
C GLU A 90 -10.00 3.04 -11.98
N MET A 91 -8.94 3.61 -11.38
CA MET A 91 -7.85 2.81 -10.80
C MET A 91 -8.31 1.87 -9.69
N LEU A 92 -9.21 2.32 -8.82
CA LEU A 92 -9.74 1.48 -7.74
C LEU A 92 -10.62 0.36 -8.29
N MET A 93 -11.39 0.61 -9.34
CA MET A 93 -12.11 -0.43 -10.04
C MET A 93 -11.12 -1.42 -10.66
N ASP A 94 -10.17 -0.92 -11.45
CA ASP A 94 -9.13 -1.67 -12.16
C ASP A 94 -8.37 -2.65 -11.26
N LEU A 95 -7.89 -2.15 -10.12
CA LEU A 95 -7.00 -2.90 -9.23
C LEU A 95 -7.73 -3.79 -8.22
N VAL A 96 -9.01 -3.55 -7.96
CA VAL A 96 -9.75 -4.29 -6.92
C VAL A 96 -10.73 -5.29 -7.54
N TRP A 97 -11.31 -5.02 -8.71
CA TRP A 97 -12.31 -5.90 -9.30
C TRP A 97 -11.79 -6.83 -10.39
N GLU A 98 -10.61 -6.58 -10.98
CA GLU A 98 -9.84 -7.47 -11.90
C GLU A 98 -10.61 -8.12 -13.09
N GLU A 99 -11.92 -7.91 -13.23
CA GLU A 99 -12.82 -8.50 -14.23
C GLU A 99 -13.50 -7.41 -15.09
N ASP A 100 -14.10 -7.82 -16.23
CA ASP A 100 -14.73 -6.91 -17.21
C ASP A 100 -15.71 -5.93 -16.53
N TYR A 101 -15.37 -4.64 -16.61
CA TYR A 101 -15.98 -3.49 -15.92
C TYR A 101 -17.45 -3.19 -16.25
N THR A 102 -18.14 -4.05 -17.00
CA THR A 102 -19.52 -3.80 -17.42
C THR A 102 -20.53 -3.81 -16.27
N TYR A 103 -20.19 -4.37 -15.09
CA TYR A 103 -21.13 -4.51 -13.98
C TYR A 103 -20.88 -3.61 -12.75
N TYR A 104 -19.70 -2.99 -12.63
CA TYR A 104 -19.32 -2.23 -11.45
C TYR A 104 -19.30 -0.71 -11.72
N SER A 105 -19.82 0.05 -10.75
CA SER A 105 -19.99 1.50 -10.90
C SER A 105 -19.25 2.27 -9.81
N ARG A 106 -19.04 3.58 -10.04
CA ARG A 106 -18.49 4.51 -9.04
C ARG A 106 -19.24 4.43 -7.71
N LYS A 107 -20.54 4.11 -7.75
CA LYS A 107 -21.37 3.90 -6.56
C LYS A 107 -20.90 2.71 -5.71
N ALA A 108 -20.45 1.62 -6.32
CA ALA A 108 -19.95 0.46 -5.59
C ALA A 108 -18.69 0.81 -4.78
N VAL A 109 -17.71 1.47 -5.42
CA VAL A 109 -16.49 1.97 -4.74
C VAL A 109 -16.86 2.90 -3.59
N ASN A 110 -17.77 3.86 -3.82
CA ASN A 110 -18.23 4.78 -2.79
C ASN A 110 -18.86 4.08 -1.58
N ASN A 111 -19.65 3.02 -1.82
CA ASN A 111 -20.29 2.24 -0.77
C ASN A 111 -19.24 1.50 0.09
N HIS A 112 -18.27 0.84 -0.53
CA HIS A 112 -17.19 0.17 0.19
C HIS A 112 -16.35 1.17 0.99
N VAL A 113 -15.98 2.32 0.42
CA VAL A 113 -15.21 3.33 1.15
C VAL A 113 -16.00 3.94 2.31
N SER A 114 -17.31 4.14 2.14
CA SER A 114 -18.17 4.64 3.23
C SER A 114 -18.26 3.64 4.39
N ASN A 115 -18.40 2.35 4.08
CA ASN A 115 -18.39 1.30 5.09
C ASN A 115 -17.03 1.16 5.78
N LEU A 116 -15.94 1.17 5.00
CA LEU A 116 -14.57 1.17 5.50
C LEU A 116 -14.35 2.31 6.51
N ARG A 117 -14.67 3.56 6.14
CA ARG A 117 -14.53 4.72 7.04
C ARG A 117 -15.29 4.55 8.34
N ARG A 118 -16.54 4.07 8.27
CA ARG A 118 -17.36 3.81 9.45
C ARG A 118 -16.70 2.77 10.37
N LYS A 119 -16.11 1.72 9.81
CA LYS A 119 -15.41 0.68 10.58
C LYS A 119 -14.10 1.18 11.19
N LEU A 120 -13.37 2.06 10.51
CA LEU A 120 -12.13 2.66 11.02
C LEU A 120 -12.39 3.73 12.10
N LYS A 121 -13.58 4.34 12.13
CA LYS A 121 -13.96 5.38 13.10
C LYS A 121 -14.58 4.76 14.36
N ILE A 122 -13.78 3.97 15.11
CA ILE A 122 -14.24 3.34 16.36
C ILE A 122 -14.38 4.33 17.53
N ALA A 123 -13.75 5.50 17.44
CA ALA A 123 -13.84 6.57 18.42
C ALA A 123 -13.87 7.96 17.75
N PRO A 124 -14.51 8.98 18.36
CA PRO A 124 -14.70 10.29 17.73
C PRO A 124 -13.40 11.06 17.46
N ASP A 125 -12.39 10.84 18.28
CA ASP A 125 -11.09 11.52 18.28
C ASP A 125 -10.10 10.97 17.25
N LEU A 126 -10.40 9.82 16.64
CA LEU A 126 -9.56 9.25 15.58
C LEU A 126 -9.57 10.12 14.32
N PRO A 127 -8.46 10.23 13.57
CA PRO A 127 -8.48 10.94 12.29
C PRO A 127 -9.31 10.18 11.23
N ASP A 128 -9.75 10.87 10.18
CA ASP A 128 -10.33 10.17 9.03
C ASP A 128 -9.21 9.68 8.11
N TYR A 129 -8.79 8.42 8.29
CA TYR A 129 -7.67 7.82 7.57
C TYR A 129 -7.82 7.80 6.04
N VAL A 130 -9.05 7.79 5.52
CA VAL A 130 -9.33 7.77 4.09
C VAL A 130 -10.06 9.05 3.69
N LYS A 131 -9.46 9.88 2.84
CA LYS A 131 -10.02 11.17 2.43
C LYS A 131 -10.48 11.13 0.97
N SER A 132 -11.55 11.86 0.70
CA SER A 132 -12.09 12.01 -0.65
C SER A 132 -11.34 13.12 -1.36
N VAL A 133 -10.90 12.86 -2.58
CA VAL A 133 -10.49 13.89 -3.53
C VAL A 133 -11.66 14.10 -4.48
N TYR A 134 -12.39 15.21 -4.29
CA TYR A 134 -13.69 15.43 -4.91
C TYR A 134 -13.64 15.26 -6.42
N GLY A 135 -14.55 14.45 -6.97
CA GLY A 135 -14.63 14.14 -8.41
C GLY A 135 -13.54 13.22 -8.94
N ILE A 136 -12.51 12.88 -8.15
CA ILE A 136 -11.33 12.13 -8.60
C ILE A 136 -11.26 10.75 -7.98
N GLY A 137 -11.33 10.64 -6.65
CA GLY A 137 -11.20 9.35 -5.97
C GLY A 137 -10.82 9.50 -4.49
N TYR A 138 -9.89 8.67 -4.03
CA TYR A 138 -9.54 8.56 -2.61
C TYR A 138 -8.03 8.54 -2.37
N LYS A 139 -7.62 8.97 -1.18
CA LYS A 139 -6.24 8.89 -0.70
C LYS A 139 -6.22 8.49 0.78
N PHE A 140 -5.11 7.88 1.21
CA PHE A 140 -4.82 7.74 2.63
C PHE A 140 -4.22 9.03 3.19
N GLU A 141 -4.69 9.44 4.37
CA GLU A 141 -4.20 10.57 5.14
C GLU A 141 -4.32 10.22 6.63
N GLY A 142 -3.19 9.91 7.27
CA GLY A 142 -3.12 9.50 8.68
C GLY A 142 -1.93 10.13 9.38
#